data_AF-A0A496P1V0-F1
#
_entry.id   AF-A0A496P1V0-F1
#
_cell.length_a   1.000
_cell.length_b   1.000
_cell.length_c   1.000
_cell.angle_alpha   90.00
_cell.angle_beta   90.00
_cell.angle_gamma   90.00
#
_symmetry.space_group_name_H-M   'P 1'
#
loop_
_entity.id
_entity.type
_entity.pdbx_description
1 polymer ?
#
loop_
_entity_poly.entity_id
_entity_poly.type
_entity_poly.pdbx_seq_one_letter_code
_entity_poly.pdbx_strand_id
1 'polypeptide(L)'
;MDKKCFILTVKAGTRIMSSSESYVVSDVPEDALERLENGSSWLVFTPEAVGELAALPEERLKKILALRQSQKILSDVDILEKALAEKQKAESKKAKPEPKAKA
;
A
#
# COMPACT_ATOMS: atom_id res chain seq x y z
N MET A 1 -8.29 1.48 -5.10
CA MET A 1 -7.09 2.21 -4.71
C MET A 1 -6.71 3.11 -5.87
N ASP A 2 -6.62 4.40 -5.64
CA ASP A 2 -6.34 5.42 -6.64
C ASP A 2 -4.90 5.33 -7.13
N LYS A 3 -4.69 5.57 -8.43
CA LYS A 3 -3.34 5.60 -9.04
C LYS A 3 -2.42 6.64 -8.40
N LYS A 4 -3.00 7.69 -7.80
CA LYS A 4 -2.30 8.76 -7.07
C LYS A 4 -1.61 8.26 -5.79
N CYS A 5 -2.03 7.11 -5.27
CA CYS A 5 -1.40 6.46 -4.12
C CYS A 5 -0.06 5.80 -4.48
N PHE A 6 0.30 5.74 -5.76
CA PHE A 6 1.52 5.10 -6.23
C PHE A 6 2.32 6.06 -7.10
N ILE A 7 3.64 5.91 -7.04
CA ILE A 7 4.55 6.55 -7.99
C ILE A 7 5.47 5.49 -8.60
N LEU A 8 5.90 5.78 -9.82
CA LEU A 8 6.87 4.98 -10.54
C LEU A 8 8.27 5.43 -10.15
N THR A 9 9.12 4.47 -9.74
CA THR A 9 10.55 4.74 -9.53
C THR A 9 11.36 4.60 -10.81
N VAL A 10 10.77 3.98 -11.83
CA VAL A 10 11.33 3.83 -13.18
C VAL A 10 10.80 4.90 -14.11
N LYS A 11 11.56 5.24 -15.15
CA LYS A 11 11.11 6.20 -16.16
C LYS A 11 9.96 5.61 -16.99
N ALA A 12 9.03 6.46 -17.39
CA ALA A 12 8.05 6.10 -18.42
C ALA A 12 8.79 5.63 -19.69
N GLY A 13 8.29 4.57 -20.33
CA GLY A 13 8.93 3.83 -21.41
C GLY A 13 9.83 2.69 -20.95
N THR A 14 10.06 2.50 -19.64
CA THR A 14 10.85 1.35 -19.14
C THR A 14 10.10 0.05 -19.38
N ARG A 15 10.75 -0.91 -20.05
CA ARG A 15 10.20 -2.24 -20.26
C ARG A 15 10.51 -3.14 -19.07
N ILE A 16 9.49 -3.48 -18.31
CA ILE A 16 9.58 -4.48 -17.24
C ILE A 16 9.35 -5.84 -17.86
N MET A 17 10.40 -6.66 -17.88
CA MET A 17 10.30 -8.06 -18.29
C MET A 17 9.99 -8.90 -17.06
N SER A 18 8.83 -9.54 -17.07
CA SER A 18 8.49 -10.61 -16.13
C SER A 18 8.40 -11.93 -16.90
N SER A 19 8.59 -13.07 -16.21
CA SER A 19 8.55 -14.40 -16.87
C SER A 19 7.24 -14.68 -17.62
N SER A 20 6.14 -14.05 -17.22
CA SER A 20 4.82 -14.25 -17.83
C SER A 20 4.48 -13.19 -18.89
N GLU A 21 4.97 -11.96 -18.75
CA GLU A 21 4.65 -10.88 -19.69
C GLU A 21 5.68 -9.75 -19.64
N SER A 22 5.89 -9.11 -20.79
CA SER A 22 6.70 -7.90 -20.91
C SER A 22 5.79 -6.68 -20.94
N TYR A 23 5.85 -5.83 -19.91
CA TYR A 23 5.03 -4.62 -19.80
C TYR A 23 5.89 -3.38 -20.01
N VAL A 24 5.41 -2.42 -20.80
CA VAL A 24 6.05 -1.10 -20.94
C VAL A 24 5.38 -0.14 -19.97
N VAL A 25 6.14 0.30 -18.97
CA VAL A 25 5.65 1.23 -17.95
C VAL A 25 5.44 2.58 -18.59
N SER A 26 4.20 2.93 -18.90
CA SER A 26 3.86 4.28 -19.37
C SER A 26 3.25 5.12 -18.26
N ASP A 27 2.47 4.48 -17.39
CA ASP A 27 1.80 5.08 -16.24
C ASP A 27 1.62 4.04 -15.13
N VAL A 28 1.08 4.45 -13.98
CA VAL A 28 0.73 3.56 -12.87
C VAL A 28 -0.39 2.61 -13.33
N PRO A 29 -0.16 1.28 -13.32
CA PRO A 29 -1.19 0.32 -13.68
C PRO A 29 -2.33 0.31 -12.66
N GLU A 30 -3.53 -0.06 -13.08
CA GLU A 30 -4.68 -0.20 -12.17
C GLU A 30 -4.44 -1.28 -11.12
N ASP A 31 -3.78 -2.37 -11.50
CA ASP A 31 -3.38 -3.48 -10.62
C ASP A 31 -2.04 -3.20 -9.91
N ALA A 32 -1.68 -1.93 -9.66
CA ALA A 32 -0.42 -1.56 -9.02
C ALA A 32 -0.21 -2.29 -7.68
N LEU A 33 -1.26 -2.40 -6.88
CA LEU A 33 -1.22 -3.09 -5.59
C LEU A 33 -0.90 -4.59 -5.76
N GLU A 34 -1.55 -5.27 -6.71
CA GLU A 34 -1.32 -6.69 -6.96
C GLU A 34 0.08 -6.94 -7.50
N ARG A 35 0.57 -6.08 -8.39
CA ARG A 35 1.94 -6.14 -8.91
C ARG A 35 2.97 -5.98 -7.81
N LEU A 36 2.70 -5.08 -6.88
CA LEU A 36 3.51 -4.85 -5.69
C LEU A 36 3.53 -6.08 -4.79
N GLU A 37 2.37 -6.67 -4.52
CA GLU A 37 2.24 -7.94 -3.77
C GLU A 37 2.95 -9.11 -4.47
N ASN A 38 3.06 -9.07 -5.80
CA ASN A 38 3.84 -10.02 -6.59
C ASN A 38 5.36 -9.74 -6.56
N GLY A 39 5.83 -8.69 -5.88
CA GLY A 39 7.25 -8.36 -5.78
C GLY A 39 7.72 -7.22 -6.67
N SER A 40 6.82 -6.41 -7.24
CA SER A 40 7.24 -5.26 -8.06
C SER A 40 7.89 -4.16 -7.20
N SER A 41 9.19 -3.95 -7.42
CA SER A 41 9.99 -2.91 -6.76
C SER A 41 9.95 -1.55 -7.47
N TRP A 42 9.40 -1.49 -8.68
CA TRP A 42 9.34 -0.28 -9.52
C TRP A 42 8.14 0.62 -9.22
N LEU A 43 7.22 0.15 -8.38
CA LEU A 43 6.13 0.91 -7.79
C LEU A 43 6.52 1.24 -6.36
N VAL A 44 6.24 2.44 -5.87
CA VAL A 44 6.35 2.81 -4.44
C VAL A 44 5.13 3.61 -4.02
N PHE A 45 4.82 3.60 -2.74
CA PHE A 45 3.65 4.30 -2.21
C PHE A 45 3.93 5.79 -2.05
N THR A 46 2.89 6.60 -2.23
CA THR A 46 2.89 8.01 -1.83
C THR A 46 2.36 8.16 -0.41
N PRO A 47 2.67 9.25 0.31
CA PRO A 47 2.07 9.54 1.60
C PRO A 47 0.54 9.65 1.57
N GLU A 48 -0.06 9.96 0.41
CA GLU A 48 -1.52 9.98 0.23
C GLU A 48 -2.12 8.56 0.29
N ALA A 49 -1.32 7.53 0.02
CA ALA A 49 -1.74 6.13 0.10
C ALA A 49 -2.08 5.69 1.54
N VAL A 50 -1.59 6.37 2.58
CA VAL A 50 -1.78 5.98 3.98
C VAL A 50 -3.26 5.74 4.31
N GLY A 51 -4.14 6.63 3.85
CA GLY A 51 -5.58 6.53 4.11
C GLY A 51 -6.22 5.32 3.45
N GLU A 52 -5.89 5.05 2.18
CA GLU A 52 -6.41 3.88 1.46
C GLU A 52 -5.78 2.58 1.95
N LEU A 53 -4.49 2.60 2.29
CA LEU A 53 -3.80 1.48 2.93
C LEU A 53 -4.45 1.13 4.26
N ALA A 54 -4.79 2.11 5.10
CA ALA A 54 -5.48 1.87 6.36
C ALA A 54 -6.86 1.19 6.18
N ALA A 55 -7.50 1.40 5.02
CA ALA A 55 -8.73 0.71 4.66
C ALA A 55 -8.51 -0.77 4.28
N LEU A 56 -7.32 -1.15 3.83
CA LEU A 56 -6.98 -2.53 3.49
C LEU A 56 -6.91 -3.44 4.72
N PRO A 57 -7.13 -4.76 4.56
CA PRO A 57 -6.99 -5.71 5.66
C PRO A 57 -5.56 -5.77 6.20
N GLU A 58 -5.43 -5.94 7.52
CA GLU A 58 -4.15 -5.92 8.23
C GLU A 58 -3.17 -6.98 7.71
N GLU A 59 -3.68 -8.16 7.35
CA GLU A 59 -2.87 -9.24 6.77
C GLU A 59 -2.20 -8.83 5.46
N ARG A 60 -2.91 -8.09 4.58
CA ARG A 60 -2.32 -7.58 3.33
C ARG A 60 -1.27 -6.52 3.61
N LEU A 61 -1.54 -5.60 4.53
CA LEU A 61 -0.57 -4.58 4.94
C LEU A 61 0.72 -5.21 5.48
N LYS A 62 0.61 -6.22 6.35
CA LYS A 62 1.77 -6.95 6.89
C LYS A 62 2.54 -7.69 5.81
N LYS A 63 1.84 -8.35 4.87
CA LYS A 63 2.47 -9.04 3.74
C LYS A 63 3.27 -8.09 2.86
N ILE A 64 2.67 -6.94 2.54
CA ILE A 64 3.32 -5.90 1.74
C ILE A 64 4.50 -5.31 2.52
N LEU A 65 4.35 -5.03 3.81
CA LEU A 65 5.41 -4.50 4.66
C LEU A 65 6.63 -5.42 4.71
N ALA A 66 6.43 -6.72 4.93
CA ALA A 66 7.52 -7.70 4.90
C ALA A 66 8.24 -7.73 3.53
N LEU A 67 7.49 -7.68 2.44
CA LEU A 67 8.02 -7.63 1.09
C LEU A 67 8.86 -6.36 0.86
N ARG A 68 8.37 -5.19 1.32
CA ARG A 68 9.08 -3.91 1.22
C ARG A 68 10.34 -3.85 2.08
N GLN A 69 10.30 -4.44 3.27
CA GLN A 69 11.48 -4.61 4.11
C GLN A 69 12.54 -5.48 3.42
N SER A 70 12.14 -6.60 2.81
CA SER A 70 13.06 -7.43 2.01
C SER A 70 13.64 -6.69 0.81
N GLN A 71 12.85 -5.83 0.16
CA GLN A 71 13.30 -4.97 -0.95
C GLN A 71 14.11 -3.74 -0.52
N LYS A 72 14.25 -3.50 0.80
CA LYS A 72 14.88 -2.31 1.39
C LYS A 72 14.26 -0.98 0.95
N ILE A 73 12.95 -0.97 0.67
CA ILE A 73 12.20 0.24 0.31
C ILE A 73 11.65 0.88 1.59
N LEU A 74 12.52 1.58 2.32
CA LEU A 74 12.21 2.14 3.64
C LEU A 74 11.06 3.16 3.61
N SER A 75 10.93 3.93 2.51
CA SER A 75 9.84 4.89 2.34
C SER A 75 8.46 4.23 2.41
N ASP A 76 8.31 3.08 1.77
CA ASP A 76 7.05 2.33 1.80
C ASP A 76 6.79 1.71 3.17
N VAL A 77 7.85 1.26 3.85
CA VAL A 77 7.73 0.71 5.20
C VAL A 77 7.15 1.77 6.15
N ASP A 78 7.67 3.00 6.14
CA ASP A 78 7.13 4.11 6.96
C ASP A 78 5.65 4.38 6.66
N ILE A 79 5.28 4.40 5.38
CA ILE A 79 3.90 4.62 4.93
C ILE A 79 2.97 3.49 5.41
N LEU A 80 3.41 2.23 5.30
CA LEU A 80 2.63 1.06 5.72
C LEU A 80 2.50 0.98 7.24
N GLU A 81 3.54 1.31 7.98
CA GLU A 81 3.49 1.40 9.46
C GLU A 81 2.53 2.50 9.90
N LYS A 82 2.55 3.67 9.25
CA LYS A 82 1.58 4.73 9.49
C LYS A 82 0.15 4.29 9.18
N ALA A 83 -0.06 3.61 8.06
CA ALA A 83 -1.38 3.09 7.68
C ALA A 83 -1.90 2.06 8.68
N LEU A 84 -1.05 1.15 9.16
CA LEU A 84 -1.38 0.21 10.23
C LEU A 84 -1.73 0.91 11.54
N ALA A 85 -0.98 1.95 11.92
CA ALA A 85 -1.25 2.74 13.13
C ALA A 85 -2.57 3.51 13.02
N GLU A 86 -2.85 4.14 11.88
CA GLU A 86 -4.11 4.82 11.56
C GLU A 86 -5.29 3.84 11.61
N LYS A 87 -5.13 2.65 11.04
CA LYS A 87 -6.14 1.59 11.09
C LYS A 87 -6.46 1.17 12.52
N GLN A 88 -5.44 0.88 13.32
CA GLN A 88 -5.62 0.50 14.74
C GLN A 88 -6.26 1.63 15.56
N LYS A 89 -5.92 2.90 15.28
CA LYS A 89 -6.59 4.05 15.87
C LYS A 89 -8.05 4.12 15.46
N ALA A 90 -8.36 3.92 14.19
CA ALA A 90 -9.73 3.95 13.66
C ALA A 90 -10.59 2.80 14.24
N GLU A 91 -10.04 1.59 14.34
CA GLU A 91 -10.71 0.45 14.98
C GLU A 91 -10.91 0.67 16.48
N SER A 92 -9.91 1.18 17.20
CA SER A 92 -10.07 1.53 18.63
C SER A 92 -11.12 2.62 18.86
N LYS A 93 -11.31 3.53 17.88
CA LYS A 93 -12.36 4.56 17.93
C LYS A 93 -13.75 3.99 17.60
N LYS A 94 -13.85 2.97 16.75
CA LYS A 94 -15.10 2.24 16.45
C LYS A 94 -15.49 1.26 17.56
N ALA A 95 -14.52 0.72 18.29
CA ALA A 95 -14.73 -0.22 19.40
C ALA A 95 -15.07 0.48 20.73
N LYS A 96 -15.23 1.81 20.76
CA LYS A 96 -15.78 2.51 21.91
C LYS A 96 -17.31 2.57 21.74
N PRO A 97 -18.09 1.66 22.35
CA PRO A 97 -19.54 1.81 22.37
C PRO A 97 -19.85 3.16 23.02
N GLU A 98 -20.75 3.92 22.40
CA GLU A 98 -21.46 4.96 23.11
C GLU A 98 -21.96 4.36 24.43
N PRO A 99 -21.62 4.95 25.60
CA PRO A 99 -22.32 4.60 26.81
C PRO A 99 -23.74 5.14 26.61
N LYS A 100 -24.67 4.30 26.13
CA LYS A 100 -26.08 4.61 26.25
C LYS A 100 -26.38 4.72 27.74
N ALA A 101 -26.49 5.96 28.17
CA ALA A 101 -26.87 6.37 29.50
C ALA A 101 -28.16 5.65 29.90
N LYS A 102 -28.16 5.08 31.11
CA LYS A 102 -29.37 4.77 31.85
C LYS A 102 -30.17 6.05 32.05
N ALA A 103 -31.45 6.03 31.65
CA ALA A 103 -32.53 6.75 32.30
C ALA A 103 -33.81 5.93 32.11
#